data_AF-U1N2J9-F1
#
_entry.id   AF-U1N2J9-F1
#
_cell.length_a   1.000
_cell.length_b   1.000
_cell.length_c   1.000
_cell.angle_alpha   90.00
_cell.angle_beta   90.00
_cell.angle_gamma   90.00
#
_symmetry.space_group_name_H-M   'P 1'
#
loop_
_entity.id
_entity.type
_entity.pdbx_description
1 polymer ?
#
loop_
_entity_poly.entity_id
_entity_poly.type
_entity_poly.pdbx_seq_one_letter_code
_entity_poly.pdbx_strand_id
1 'polypeptide(L)'
;MSIFRQLGQAPTKVTTKRFNLSGYERMPSFIQRFLNHLAAKHYSEQTAQRYLYDFLDFFRWVEAASASEVDPSSVEIDSFVEFDHAGAEAYATYLALELDNAPSVINRKLSSMQSLFNHLIETGVTAYNPFQAVERPKRAKRNPIYLTEQEWLDFSTLVRSNVGMSDREASWYERNRDRDFLMIQLLGLTGMRVSELVGLDWNDIDRESGTIRVIGKGNKERVIPIASPLEPLLDAYRRDGSGPLFQSERGKRISVRTVQHTLKGHIDRLKPYLPFLTHKQVTPHKLRHTFASRLAMSGIDVLTIQQLLGHESVATTQVYAHIGDEKKKQAMIGLR
;
A
#
# COMPACT_ATOMS: atom_id res chain seq x y z
N MET A 1 -9.86 -43.67 21.02
CA MET A 1 -9.08 -42.43 20.84
C MET A 1 -9.80 -41.30 21.57
N SER A 2 -9.07 -40.40 22.24
CA SER A 2 -9.67 -39.28 23.00
C SER A 2 -10.41 -38.31 22.06
N ILE A 3 -11.67 -38.01 22.37
CA ILE A 3 -12.47 -37.02 21.63
C ILE A 3 -11.78 -35.64 21.57
N PHE A 4 -10.97 -35.33 22.59
CA PHE A 4 -10.23 -34.07 22.69
C PHE A 4 -9.03 -33.97 21.75
N ARG A 5 -8.43 -35.10 21.34
CA ARG A 5 -7.33 -35.10 20.35
C ARG A 5 -7.83 -34.84 18.93
N GLN A 6 -9.11 -35.06 18.66
CA GLN A 6 -9.73 -34.85 17.33
C GLN A 6 -10.40 -33.47 17.19
N LEU A 7 -10.44 -32.65 18.25
CA LEU A 7 -11.09 -31.32 18.18
C LEU A 7 -10.39 -30.37 17.19
N GLY A 8 -9.09 -30.53 16.95
CA GLY A 8 -8.38 -29.80 15.88
C GLY A 8 -8.71 -30.25 14.46
N GLN A 9 -9.37 -31.41 14.30
CA GLN A 9 -9.84 -31.97 13.03
C GLN A 9 -11.37 -31.91 12.91
N ALA A 10 -12.07 -31.31 13.87
CA ALA A 10 -13.53 -31.23 13.85
C ALA A 10 -14.02 -30.54 12.57
N PRO A 11 -15.08 -31.08 11.91
CA PRO A 11 -15.60 -30.50 10.69
C PRO A 11 -16.01 -29.06 10.98
N THR A 12 -15.29 -28.12 10.37
CA THR A 12 -15.45 -26.70 10.59
C THR A 12 -16.76 -26.25 9.95
N LYS A 13 -17.90 -26.54 10.60
CA LYS A 13 -19.17 -25.84 10.40
C LYS A 13 -19.16 -24.47 11.09
N VAL A 14 -17.98 -23.96 11.46
CA VAL A 14 -17.80 -22.52 11.60
C VAL A 14 -17.84 -21.99 10.18
N THR A 15 -18.81 -21.14 9.88
CA THR A 15 -18.87 -20.24 8.73
C THR A 15 -17.63 -19.34 8.76
N THR A 16 -16.46 -19.95 8.59
CA THR A 16 -15.19 -19.27 8.46
C THR A 16 -15.36 -18.43 7.22
N LYS A 17 -15.16 -17.12 7.38
CA LYS A 17 -15.22 -16.17 6.29
C LYS A 17 -14.11 -16.55 5.29
N ARG A 18 -14.42 -17.47 4.38
CA ARG A 18 -13.49 -17.92 3.34
C ARG A 18 -13.34 -16.78 2.35
N PHE A 19 -12.10 -16.46 2.01
CA PHE A 19 -11.84 -15.54 0.91
C PHE A 19 -12.33 -16.16 -0.40
N ASN A 20 -12.78 -15.34 -1.36
CA ASN A 20 -13.10 -15.80 -2.71
C ASN A 20 -11.85 -15.65 -3.59
N LEU A 21 -10.85 -16.51 -3.36
CA LEU A 21 -9.56 -16.40 -4.04
C LEU A 21 -9.53 -17.20 -5.34
N SER A 22 -9.13 -16.53 -6.42
CA SER A 22 -8.86 -17.19 -7.69
C SER A 22 -7.70 -18.17 -7.52
N GLY A 23 -7.93 -19.45 -7.84
CA GLY A 23 -6.95 -20.52 -7.70
C GLY A 23 -6.88 -21.19 -6.32
N TYR A 24 -7.80 -20.86 -5.40
CA TYR A 24 -7.83 -21.46 -4.05
C TYR A 24 -7.88 -22.99 -4.07
N GLU A 25 -8.78 -23.56 -4.88
CA GLU A 25 -8.97 -25.01 -4.98
C GLU A 25 -7.76 -25.75 -5.55
N ARG A 26 -6.85 -25.04 -6.22
CA ARG A 26 -5.59 -25.61 -6.74
C ARG A 26 -4.52 -25.75 -5.65
N MET A 27 -4.73 -25.18 -4.48
CA MET A 27 -3.74 -25.23 -3.39
C MET A 27 -3.91 -26.51 -2.56
N PRO A 28 -2.81 -27.09 -2.05
CA PRO A 28 -2.91 -28.22 -1.14
C PRO A 28 -3.62 -27.83 0.16
N SER A 29 -4.21 -28.82 0.83
CA SER A 29 -5.12 -28.59 1.95
C SER A 29 -4.50 -27.79 3.11
N PHE A 30 -3.19 -27.91 3.34
CA PHE A 30 -2.49 -27.18 4.40
C PHE A 30 -2.29 -25.69 4.06
N ILE A 31 -2.09 -25.35 2.79
CA ILE A 31 -2.04 -23.95 2.34
C ILE A 31 -3.44 -23.33 2.38
N GLN A 32 -4.46 -24.09 2.00
CA GLN A 32 -5.86 -23.67 2.15
C GLN A 32 -6.18 -23.32 3.61
N ARG A 33 -5.77 -24.17 4.58
CA ARG A 33 -5.90 -23.89 6.02
C ARG A 33 -5.14 -22.62 6.43
N PHE A 34 -3.93 -22.40 5.93
CA PHE A 34 -3.18 -21.17 6.16
C PHE A 34 -3.91 -19.92 5.62
N LEU A 35 -4.46 -19.97 4.40
CA LEU A 35 -5.21 -18.86 3.82
C LEU A 35 -6.48 -18.54 4.62
N ASN A 36 -7.16 -19.57 5.15
CA ASN A 36 -8.29 -19.38 6.07
C ASN A 36 -7.87 -18.78 7.41
N HIS A 37 -6.69 -19.16 7.93
CA HIS A 37 -6.11 -18.55 9.12
C HIS A 37 -5.82 -17.05 8.92
N LEU A 38 -5.34 -16.66 7.73
CA LEU A 38 -5.18 -15.24 7.40
C LEU A 38 -6.53 -14.49 7.43
N ALA A 39 -7.61 -15.12 6.96
CA ALA A 39 -8.95 -14.54 7.03
C ALA A 39 -9.41 -14.34 8.48
N ALA A 40 -9.17 -15.33 9.34
CA ALA A 40 -9.46 -15.26 10.78
C ALA A 40 -8.65 -14.15 11.48
N LYS A 41 -7.42 -13.89 11.02
CA LYS A 41 -6.59 -12.75 11.47
C LYS A 41 -6.94 -11.41 10.79
N HIS A 42 -8.08 -11.32 10.10
CA HIS A 42 -8.57 -10.10 9.44
C HIS A 42 -7.61 -9.52 8.38
N TYR A 43 -6.82 -10.36 7.72
CA TYR A 43 -6.07 -9.93 6.55
C TYR A 43 -7.02 -9.56 5.41
N SER A 44 -6.60 -8.67 4.51
CA SER A 44 -7.39 -8.36 3.33
C SER A 44 -7.34 -9.50 2.30
N GLU A 45 -8.42 -9.66 1.54
CA GLU A 45 -8.50 -10.64 0.46
C GLU A 45 -7.38 -10.46 -0.57
N GLN A 46 -7.04 -9.21 -0.90
CA GLN A 46 -5.90 -8.89 -1.77
C GLN A 46 -4.56 -9.40 -1.20
N THR A 47 -4.38 -9.32 0.12
CA THR A 47 -3.16 -9.85 0.76
C THR A 47 -3.14 -11.37 0.62
N ALA A 48 -4.24 -12.06 0.92
CA ALA A 48 -4.33 -13.51 0.79
C ALA A 48 -4.16 -13.99 -0.66
N GLN A 49 -4.75 -13.28 -1.63
CA GLN A 49 -4.55 -13.55 -3.05
C GLN A 49 -3.08 -13.43 -3.46
N ARG A 50 -2.33 -12.48 -2.87
CA ARG A 50 -0.90 -12.32 -3.12
C ARG A 50 -0.07 -13.47 -2.56
N TYR A 51 -0.39 -13.95 -1.35
CA TYR A 51 0.21 -15.16 -0.78
C TYR A 51 -0.02 -16.36 -1.70
N LEU A 52 -1.27 -16.57 -2.14
CA LEU A 52 -1.64 -17.65 -3.06
C LEU A 52 -0.81 -17.61 -4.34
N TYR A 53 -0.68 -16.43 -4.98
CA TYR A 53 0.18 -16.31 -6.15
C TYR A 53 1.65 -16.62 -5.86
N ASP A 54 2.19 -16.13 -4.74
CA ASP A 54 3.57 -16.46 -4.37
C ASP A 54 3.76 -17.98 -4.12
N PHE A 55 2.76 -18.70 -3.61
CA PHE A 55 2.78 -20.16 -3.48
C PHE A 55 2.68 -20.89 -4.83
N LEU A 56 1.82 -20.42 -5.75
CA LEU A 56 1.79 -20.95 -7.11
C LEU A 56 3.14 -20.77 -7.82
N ASP A 57 3.77 -19.61 -7.66
CA ASP A 57 5.12 -19.36 -8.17
C ASP A 57 6.16 -20.31 -7.57
N PHE A 58 6.04 -20.64 -6.28
CA PHE A 58 6.90 -21.62 -5.62
C PHE A 58 6.72 -23.02 -6.23
N PHE A 59 5.48 -23.50 -6.40
CA PHE A 59 5.26 -24.82 -7.01
C PHE A 59 5.72 -24.90 -8.48
N ARG A 60 5.61 -23.81 -9.25
CA ARG A 60 6.21 -23.75 -10.59
C ARG A 60 7.73 -23.93 -10.56
N TRP A 61 8.39 -23.40 -9.52
CA TRP A 61 9.82 -23.66 -9.32
C TRP A 61 10.08 -25.10 -8.91
N VAL A 62 9.27 -25.70 -8.02
CA VAL A 62 9.42 -27.11 -7.61
C VAL A 62 9.31 -28.03 -8.83
N GLU A 63 8.33 -27.80 -9.70
CA GLU A 63 8.17 -28.52 -10.98
C GLU A 63 9.42 -28.38 -11.86
N ALA A 64 9.92 -27.16 -12.05
CA ALA A 64 11.14 -26.91 -12.83
C ALA A 64 12.39 -27.55 -12.22
N ALA A 65 12.54 -27.50 -10.89
CA ALA A 65 13.73 -28.00 -10.19
C ALA A 65 13.74 -29.53 -10.06
N SER A 66 12.56 -30.15 -9.93
CA SER A 66 12.41 -31.62 -9.85
C SER A 66 12.32 -32.29 -11.22
N ALA A 67 12.20 -31.51 -12.30
CA ALA A 67 11.93 -31.99 -13.66
C ALA A 67 10.73 -32.95 -13.73
N SER A 68 9.74 -32.74 -12.85
CA SER A 68 8.56 -33.58 -12.70
C SER A 68 7.32 -32.71 -12.65
N GLU A 69 6.23 -33.15 -13.28
CA GLU A 69 4.95 -32.45 -13.20
C GLU A 69 4.46 -32.42 -11.75
N VAL A 70 4.13 -31.22 -11.26
CA VAL A 70 3.63 -31.03 -9.90
C VAL A 70 2.24 -30.43 -9.96
N ASP A 71 1.24 -31.21 -9.57
CA ASP A 71 -0.07 -30.69 -9.20
C ASP A 71 -0.02 -30.24 -7.74
N PRO A 72 -0.10 -28.94 -7.43
CA PRO A 72 -0.03 -28.48 -6.05
C PRO A 72 -1.15 -29.05 -5.18
N SER A 73 -2.31 -29.38 -5.76
CA SER A 73 -3.47 -29.85 -4.99
C SER A 73 -3.28 -31.25 -4.41
N SER A 74 -2.38 -32.05 -4.99
CA SER A 74 -2.04 -33.41 -4.56
C SER A 74 -0.82 -33.50 -3.64
N VAL A 75 -0.15 -32.37 -3.36
CA VAL A 75 1.02 -32.34 -2.49
C VAL A 75 0.60 -32.58 -1.04
N GLU A 76 1.07 -33.71 -0.49
CA GLU A 76 0.84 -34.08 0.90
C GLU A 76 1.74 -33.28 1.85
N ILE A 77 1.21 -32.99 3.04
CA ILE A 77 1.89 -32.15 4.02
C ILE A 77 3.20 -32.78 4.51
N ASP A 78 3.25 -34.11 4.64
CA ASP A 78 4.42 -34.84 5.12
C ASP A 78 5.59 -34.71 4.15
N SER A 79 5.33 -34.80 2.84
CA SER A 79 6.35 -34.55 1.81
C SER A 79 6.74 -33.07 1.74
N PHE A 80 5.79 -32.15 1.91
CA PHE A 80 6.09 -30.72 1.88
C PHE A 80 7.04 -30.28 3.01
N VAL A 81 6.93 -30.88 4.21
CA VAL A 81 7.80 -30.51 5.34
C VAL A 81 9.20 -31.13 5.29
N GLU A 82 9.46 -32.05 4.36
CA GLU A 82 10.81 -32.50 4.04
C GLU A 82 11.65 -31.41 3.34
N PHE A 83 11.00 -30.32 2.89
CA PHE A 83 11.69 -29.19 2.29
C PHE A 83 12.70 -28.57 3.26
N ASP A 84 13.97 -28.61 2.87
CA ASP A 84 15.09 -28.27 3.73
C ASP A 84 15.65 -26.87 3.43
N HIS A 85 16.70 -26.52 4.18
CA HIS A 85 17.37 -25.24 4.03
C HIS A 85 18.08 -25.10 2.67
N ALA A 86 18.65 -26.20 2.14
CA ALA A 86 19.32 -26.19 0.85
C ALA A 86 18.33 -25.90 -0.30
N GLY A 87 17.13 -26.49 -0.24
CA GLY A 87 16.04 -26.16 -1.16
C GLY A 87 15.62 -24.70 -1.06
N ALA A 88 15.57 -24.13 0.15
CA ALA A 88 15.23 -22.72 0.36
C ALA A 88 16.27 -21.77 -0.26
N GLU A 89 17.55 -22.08 -0.13
CA GLU A 89 18.65 -21.34 -0.78
C GLU A 89 18.62 -21.48 -2.31
N ALA A 90 18.34 -22.68 -2.82
CA ALA A 90 18.17 -22.92 -4.25
C ALA A 90 16.99 -22.11 -4.82
N TYR A 91 15.87 -22.02 -4.09
CA TYR A 91 14.74 -21.18 -4.48
C TYR A 91 15.11 -19.69 -4.50
N ALA A 92 15.82 -19.22 -3.46
CA ALA A 92 16.29 -17.83 -3.42
C ALA A 92 17.21 -17.49 -4.59
N THR A 93 18.12 -18.42 -4.93
CA THR A 93 19.03 -18.32 -6.08
C THR A 93 18.27 -18.28 -7.40
N TYR A 94 17.30 -19.18 -7.59
CA TYR A 94 16.43 -19.19 -8.77
C TYR A 94 15.68 -17.87 -8.94
N LEU A 95 15.09 -17.34 -7.85
CA LEU A 95 14.40 -16.06 -7.89
C LEU A 95 15.32 -14.90 -8.31
N ALA A 96 16.59 -14.95 -7.92
CA ALA A 96 17.58 -13.90 -8.15
C ALA A 96 18.24 -13.99 -9.52
N LEU A 97 18.67 -15.18 -9.96
CA LEU A 97 19.51 -15.35 -11.14
C LEU A 97 18.70 -15.75 -12.38
N GLU A 98 17.74 -16.65 -12.23
CA GLU A 98 16.96 -17.15 -13.37
C GLU A 98 15.80 -16.23 -13.72
N LEU A 99 15.08 -15.75 -12.70
CA LEU A 99 13.96 -14.83 -12.90
C LEU A 99 14.35 -13.35 -12.88
N ASP A 100 15.62 -13.03 -12.56
CA ASP A 100 16.14 -11.66 -12.42
C ASP A 100 15.19 -10.73 -11.62
N ASN A 101 14.63 -11.25 -10.52
CA ASN A 101 13.67 -10.49 -9.75
C ASN A 101 14.36 -9.37 -8.98
N ALA A 102 13.71 -8.20 -8.92
CA ALA A 102 14.15 -7.13 -8.03
C ALA A 102 14.19 -7.61 -6.55
N PRO A 103 15.14 -7.14 -5.72
CA PRO A 103 15.28 -7.56 -4.32
C PRO A 103 14.00 -7.50 -3.47
N SER A 104 13.11 -6.53 -3.75
CA SER A 104 11.83 -6.43 -3.06
C SER A 104 10.85 -7.56 -3.39
N VAL A 105 10.93 -8.12 -4.59
CA VAL A 105 10.10 -9.26 -5.02
C VAL A 105 10.63 -10.53 -4.38
N ILE A 106 11.94 -10.76 -4.43
CA ILE A 106 12.61 -11.90 -3.77
C ILE A 106 12.26 -11.93 -2.28
N ASN A 107 12.51 -10.82 -1.57
CA ASN A 107 12.23 -10.71 -0.14
C ASN A 107 10.75 -10.94 0.19
N ARG A 108 9.82 -10.52 -0.68
CA ARG A 108 8.38 -10.79 -0.49
C ARG A 108 8.10 -12.29 -0.61
N LYS A 109 8.54 -12.94 -1.68
CA LYS A 109 8.30 -14.37 -1.92
C LYS A 109 8.87 -15.24 -0.80
N LEU A 110 10.11 -14.97 -0.38
CA LEU A 110 10.73 -15.66 0.77
C LEU A 110 9.96 -15.41 2.08
N SER A 111 9.44 -14.19 2.29
CA SER A 111 8.59 -13.90 3.46
C SER A 111 7.26 -14.65 3.41
N SER A 112 6.66 -14.82 2.23
CA SER A 112 5.43 -15.60 2.05
C SER A 112 5.63 -17.05 2.48
N MET A 113 6.74 -17.68 2.03
CA MET A 113 7.10 -19.04 2.41
C MET A 113 7.44 -19.15 3.91
N GLN A 114 8.23 -18.21 4.43
CA GLN A 114 8.55 -18.16 5.86
C GLN A 114 7.29 -18.07 6.72
N SER A 115 6.29 -17.27 6.32
CA SER A 115 5.02 -17.15 7.04
C SER A 115 4.20 -18.44 7.02
N LEU A 116 4.24 -19.21 5.91
CA LEU A 116 3.58 -20.50 5.83
C LEU A 116 4.24 -21.50 6.80
N PHE A 117 5.57 -21.62 6.77
CA PHE A 117 6.29 -22.52 7.68
C PHE A 117 6.14 -22.11 9.15
N ASN A 118 6.12 -20.81 9.46
CA ASN A 118 5.80 -20.35 10.82
C ASN A 118 4.40 -20.80 11.27
N HIS A 119 3.40 -20.76 10.38
CA HIS A 119 2.08 -21.29 10.70
C HIS A 119 2.08 -22.82 10.89
N LEU A 120 2.85 -23.55 10.09
CA LEU A 120 3.03 -24.99 10.27
C LEU A 120 3.70 -25.33 11.61
N ILE A 121 4.62 -24.49 12.09
CA ILE A 121 5.20 -24.60 13.43
C ILE A 121 4.15 -24.28 14.50
N GLU A 122 3.42 -23.16 14.38
CA GLU A 122 2.34 -22.77 15.30
C GLU A 122 1.28 -23.86 15.48
N THR A 123 1.03 -24.63 14.43
CA THR A 123 0.04 -25.73 14.41
C THR A 123 0.65 -27.10 14.76
N GLY A 124 1.95 -27.17 15.06
CA GLY A 124 2.65 -28.38 15.50
C GLY A 124 2.95 -29.39 14.39
N VAL A 125 2.90 -28.98 13.12
CA VAL A 125 3.18 -29.84 11.95
C VAL A 125 4.69 -30.06 11.77
N THR A 126 5.51 -29.03 11.98
CA THR A 126 6.97 -29.11 11.92
C THR A 126 7.59 -28.30 13.06
N ALA A 127 8.84 -28.59 13.41
CA ALA A 127 9.60 -27.84 14.41
C ALA A 127 10.57 -26.83 13.79
N TYR A 128 10.72 -26.82 12.46
CA TYR A 128 11.76 -26.08 11.76
C TYR A 128 11.22 -25.25 10.59
N ASN A 129 11.80 -24.07 10.37
CA ASN A 129 11.49 -23.20 9.24
C ASN A 129 12.72 -23.08 8.31
N PRO A 130 12.70 -23.69 7.11
CA PRO A 130 13.84 -23.69 6.19
C PRO A 130 14.16 -22.30 5.62
N PHE A 131 13.21 -21.36 5.68
CA PHE A 131 13.36 -19.99 5.18
C PHE A 131 13.88 -18.99 6.21
N GLN A 132 14.10 -19.42 7.46
CA GLN A 132 14.46 -18.51 8.55
C GLN A 132 15.89 -17.95 8.41
N ALA A 133 16.84 -18.80 8.00
CA ALA A 133 18.25 -18.44 7.86
C ALA A 133 18.65 -18.09 6.42
N VAL A 134 17.70 -18.07 5.48
CA VAL A 134 18.01 -17.81 4.06
C VAL A 134 18.55 -16.41 3.88
N GLU A 135 19.69 -16.29 3.20
CA GLU A 135 20.29 -15.00 2.90
C GLU A 135 19.37 -14.17 1.99
N ARG A 136 19.20 -12.90 2.35
CA ARG A 136 18.26 -12.00 1.68
C ARG A 136 19.01 -10.89 0.95
N PRO A 137 18.67 -10.59 -0.31
CA PRO A 137 19.29 -9.50 -1.03
C PRO A 137 18.99 -8.18 -0.31
N LYS A 138 20.06 -7.41 -0.06
CA LYS A 138 19.96 -6.10 0.57
C LYS A 138 19.14 -5.19 -0.34
N ARG A 139 18.09 -4.60 0.22
CA ARG A 139 17.32 -3.56 -0.48
C ARG A 139 18.10 -2.25 -0.38
N ALA A 140 18.44 -1.66 -1.51
CA ALA A 140 18.98 -0.30 -1.54
C ALA A 140 17.99 0.64 -0.81
N LYS A 141 18.48 1.37 0.20
CA LYS A 141 17.70 2.44 0.84
C LYS A 141 17.47 3.52 -0.21
N ARG A 142 16.22 3.69 -0.63
CA ARG A 142 15.82 4.80 -1.49
C ARG A 142 15.24 5.91 -0.63
N ASN A 143 15.78 7.11 -0.76
CA ASN A 143 15.18 8.29 -0.14
C ASN A 143 13.77 8.49 -0.72
N PRO A 144 12.78 8.88 0.11
CA PRO A 144 11.45 9.19 -0.38
C PRO A 144 11.54 10.24 -1.47
N ILE A 145 10.82 10.03 -2.56
CA ILE A 145 10.62 11.07 -3.56
C ILE A 145 9.46 11.94 -3.09
N TYR A 146 9.72 13.24 -2.97
CA TYR A 146 8.74 14.24 -2.55
C TYR A 146 8.90 15.53 -3.37
N LEU A 147 7.86 16.37 -3.35
CA LEU A 147 7.91 17.73 -3.88
C LEU A 147 8.38 18.70 -2.79
N THR A 148 9.29 19.60 -3.11
CA THR A 148 9.65 20.73 -2.23
C THR A 148 8.47 21.69 -2.10
N GLU A 149 8.57 22.68 -1.21
CA GLU A 149 7.54 23.71 -1.07
C GLU A 149 7.24 24.41 -2.40
N GLN A 150 8.30 24.85 -3.11
CA GLN A 150 8.16 25.53 -4.39
C GLN A 150 7.57 24.61 -5.46
N GLU A 151 8.06 23.38 -5.57
CA GLU A 151 7.54 22.42 -6.55
C GLU A 151 6.07 22.07 -6.29
N TRP A 152 5.64 22.00 -5.02
CA TRP A 152 4.24 21.81 -4.65
C TRP A 152 3.39 23.02 -5.06
N LEU A 153 3.88 24.24 -4.83
CA LEU A 153 3.19 25.47 -5.21
C LEU A 153 3.04 25.57 -6.74
N ASP A 154 4.12 25.32 -7.48
CA ASP A 154 4.11 25.35 -8.95
C ASP A 154 3.17 24.26 -9.50
N PHE A 155 3.26 23.04 -8.95
CA PHE A 155 2.39 21.94 -9.33
C PHE A 155 0.92 22.24 -9.05
N SER A 156 0.58 22.70 -7.84
CA SER A 156 -0.80 23.01 -7.47
C SER A 156 -1.38 24.14 -8.32
N THR A 157 -0.61 25.19 -8.58
CA THR A 157 -1.02 26.30 -9.44
C THR A 157 -1.37 25.82 -10.84
N LEU A 158 -0.51 25.02 -11.47
CA LEU A 158 -0.75 24.53 -12.83
C LEU A 158 -1.77 23.39 -12.90
N VAL A 159 -2.00 22.64 -11.82
CA VAL A 159 -3.10 21.67 -11.77
C VAL A 159 -4.41 22.39 -12.00
N ARG A 160 -4.65 23.52 -11.31
CA ARG A 160 -5.91 24.29 -11.39
C ARG A 160 -6.12 25.01 -12.73
N SER A 161 -5.07 25.23 -13.52
CA SER A 161 -5.16 25.89 -14.82
C SER A 161 -5.54 24.92 -15.95
N ASN A 162 -5.88 25.46 -17.12
CA ASN A 162 -6.13 24.71 -18.36
C ASN A 162 -4.89 24.60 -19.26
N VAL A 163 -3.69 24.90 -18.74
CA VAL A 163 -2.46 24.85 -19.55
C VAL A 163 -2.24 23.45 -20.15
N GLY A 164 -1.79 23.41 -21.40
CA GLY A 164 -1.53 22.16 -22.13
C GLY A 164 -2.78 21.35 -22.48
N MET A 165 -3.98 21.92 -22.39
CA MET A 165 -5.23 21.32 -22.84
C MET A 165 -5.68 21.95 -24.17
N SER A 166 -6.27 21.14 -25.05
CA SER A 166 -7.10 21.63 -26.16
C SER A 166 -8.41 22.26 -25.64
N ASP A 167 -9.11 23.03 -26.47
CA ASP A 167 -10.39 23.66 -26.10
C ASP A 167 -11.43 22.64 -25.62
N ARG A 168 -11.47 21.46 -26.27
CA ARG A 168 -12.35 20.35 -25.91
C ARG A 168 -12.00 19.77 -24.53
N GLU A 169 -10.72 19.58 -24.26
CA GLU A 169 -10.25 19.08 -22.96
C GLU A 169 -10.47 20.10 -21.85
N ALA A 170 -10.22 21.39 -22.12
CA ALA A 170 -10.47 22.47 -21.17
C ALA A 170 -11.95 22.55 -20.78
N SER A 171 -12.85 22.45 -21.76
CA SER A 171 -14.31 22.42 -21.52
C SER A 171 -14.74 21.22 -20.69
N TRP A 172 -14.11 20.05 -20.88
CA TRP A 172 -14.38 18.87 -20.04
C TRP A 172 -13.80 19.04 -18.63
N TYR A 173 -12.60 19.61 -18.54
CA TYR A 173 -11.90 19.84 -17.28
C TYR A 173 -12.64 20.83 -16.39
N GLU A 174 -13.26 21.88 -16.94
CA GLU A 174 -14.04 22.85 -16.16
C GLU A 174 -15.08 22.22 -15.25
N ARG A 175 -15.77 21.17 -15.71
CA ARG A 175 -16.77 20.45 -14.89
C ARG A 175 -16.17 19.61 -13.77
N ASN A 176 -14.88 19.28 -13.88
CA ASN A 176 -14.17 18.39 -12.98
C ASN A 176 -13.05 19.13 -12.20
N ARG A 177 -12.81 20.41 -12.48
CA ARG A 177 -11.66 21.19 -12.01
C ARG A 177 -11.59 21.22 -10.49
N ASP A 178 -12.67 21.60 -9.83
CA ASP A 178 -12.70 21.72 -8.38
C ASP A 178 -12.61 20.34 -7.71
N ARG A 179 -13.22 19.30 -8.30
CA ARG A 179 -13.08 17.92 -7.84
C ARG A 179 -11.61 17.50 -7.87
N ASP A 180 -10.98 17.61 -9.03
CA ASP A 180 -9.63 17.11 -9.28
C ASP A 180 -8.61 17.90 -8.45
N PHE A 181 -8.78 19.21 -8.36
CA PHE A 181 -7.97 20.06 -7.52
C PHE A 181 -8.12 19.71 -6.04
N LEU A 182 -9.35 19.60 -5.52
CA LEU A 182 -9.59 19.22 -4.12
C LEU A 182 -9.02 17.83 -3.78
N MET A 183 -9.18 16.84 -4.66
CA MET A 183 -8.58 15.51 -4.46
C MET A 183 -7.06 15.59 -4.27
N ILE A 184 -6.39 16.35 -5.14
CA ILE A 184 -4.93 16.52 -5.10
C ILE A 184 -4.51 17.30 -3.85
N GLN A 185 -5.22 18.37 -3.50
CA GLN A 185 -4.96 19.15 -2.30
C GLN A 185 -5.14 18.32 -1.02
N LEU A 186 -6.22 17.55 -0.90
CA LEU A 186 -6.41 16.65 0.25
C LEU A 186 -5.25 15.66 0.38
N LEU A 187 -4.81 15.02 -0.71
CA LEU A 187 -3.67 14.10 -0.67
C LEU A 187 -2.37 14.77 -0.22
N GLY A 188 -2.09 15.99 -0.71
CA GLY A 188 -0.84 16.71 -0.44
C GLY A 188 -0.82 17.53 0.85
N LEU A 189 -1.98 17.87 1.42
CA LEU A 189 -2.09 18.72 2.62
C LEU A 189 -2.55 17.97 3.88
N THR A 190 -3.08 16.75 3.75
CA THR A 190 -3.46 15.91 4.90
C THR A 190 -2.59 14.67 5.05
N GLY A 191 -1.86 14.31 3.99
CA GLY A 191 -1.11 13.08 3.92
C GLY A 191 -1.96 11.81 3.99
N MET A 192 -3.28 11.87 3.79
CA MET A 192 -4.14 10.67 3.81
C MET A 192 -3.78 9.66 2.71
N ARG A 193 -4.12 8.38 2.93
CA ARG A 193 -3.97 7.33 1.91
C ARG A 193 -5.03 7.54 0.83
N VAL A 194 -4.74 7.12 -0.40
CA VAL A 194 -5.73 7.19 -1.50
C VAL A 194 -7.01 6.39 -1.21
N SER A 195 -6.90 5.29 -0.46
CA SER A 195 -8.07 4.51 -0.02
C SER A 195 -8.92 5.27 1.01
N GLU A 196 -8.28 6.08 1.86
CA GLU A 196 -8.98 6.93 2.83
C GLU A 196 -9.69 8.07 2.10
N LEU A 197 -9.01 8.76 1.16
CA LEU A 197 -9.60 9.80 0.32
C LEU A 197 -10.86 9.31 -0.41
N VAL A 198 -10.77 8.15 -1.05
CA VAL A 198 -11.90 7.55 -1.78
C VAL A 198 -13.03 7.13 -0.84
N GLY A 199 -12.69 6.77 0.40
CA GLY A 199 -13.64 6.35 1.43
C GLY A 199 -14.40 7.49 2.11
N LEU A 200 -13.95 8.73 1.98
CA LEU A 200 -14.56 9.89 2.65
C LEU A 200 -16.02 10.12 2.23
N ASP A 201 -16.84 10.43 3.23
CA ASP A 201 -18.17 10.99 3.09
C ASP A 201 -18.21 12.44 3.55
N TRP A 202 -19.24 13.18 3.11
CA TRP A 202 -19.47 14.55 3.61
C TRP A 202 -19.62 14.60 5.14
N ASN A 203 -20.14 13.53 5.76
CA ASN A 203 -20.30 13.42 7.21
C ASN A 203 -18.99 13.15 7.98
N ASP A 204 -17.90 12.88 7.26
CA ASP A 204 -16.58 12.74 7.85
C ASP A 204 -15.86 14.08 7.99
N ILE A 205 -16.40 15.15 7.41
CA ILE A 205 -15.87 16.51 7.49
C ILE A 205 -16.67 17.27 8.53
N ASP A 206 -16.07 17.50 9.68
CA ASP A 206 -16.62 18.34 10.72
C ASP A 206 -16.05 19.75 10.58
N ARG A 207 -16.89 20.67 10.09
CA ARG A 207 -16.51 22.07 9.85
C ARG A 207 -16.50 22.90 11.13
N GLU A 208 -17.23 22.48 12.16
CA GLU A 208 -17.26 23.20 13.43
C GLU A 208 -15.94 22.99 14.18
N SER A 209 -15.48 21.74 14.22
CA SER A 209 -14.16 21.42 14.81
C SER A 209 -12.99 21.62 13.84
N GLY A 210 -13.25 21.83 12.54
CA GLY A 210 -12.21 21.97 11.52
C GLY A 210 -11.41 20.67 11.32
N THR A 211 -12.10 19.53 11.28
CA THR A 211 -11.45 18.22 11.22
C THR A 211 -12.05 17.27 10.19
N ILE A 212 -11.23 16.29 9.75
CA ILE A 212 -11.63 15.19 8.88
C ILE A 212 -11.39 13.88 9.62
N ARG A 213 -12.44 13.07 9.80
CA ARG A 213 -12.35 11.70 10.30
C ARG A 213 -11.99 10.77 9.14
N VAL A 214 -10.94 9.96 9.31
CA VAL A 214 -10.53 8.96 8.31
C VAL A 214 -10.47 7.58 8.92
N ILE A 215 -10.98 6.59 8.18
CA ILE A 215 -10.95 5.18 8.57
C ILE A 215 -9.81 4.47 7.83
N GLY A 216 -8.79 4.07 8.56
CA GLY A 216 -7.59 3.40 8.07
C GLY A 216 -7.70 1.87 8.04
N LYS A 217 -6.55 1.22 7.81
CA LYS A 217 -6.44 -0.25 7.81
C LYS A 217 -6.84 -0.80 9.18
N GLY A 218 -7.61 -1.90 9.19
CA GLY A 218 -8.07 -2.54 10.42
C GLY A 218 -9.18 -1.78 11.14
N ASN A 219 -9.93 -0.93 10.43
CA ASN A 219 -11.00 -0.09 10.97
C ASN A 219 -10.53 0.88 12.06
N LYS A 220 -9.25 1.27 12.00
CA LYS A 220 -8.67 2.24 12.92
C LYS A 220 -8.98 3.66 12.45
N GLU A 221 -9.63 4.43 13.29
CA GLU A 221 -9.96 5.82 13.00
C GLU A 221 -8.84 6.76 13.44
N ARG A 222 -8.68 7.86 12.71
CA ARG A 222 -7.93 9.03 13.19
C ARG A 222 -8.58 10.30 12.67
N VAL A 223 -8.30 11.39 13.36
CA VAL A 223 -8.79 12.72 13.01
C VAL A 223 -7.63 13.53 12.46
N ILE A 224 -7.86 14.24 11.36
CA ILE A 224 -6.87 15.12 10.72
C ILE A 224 -7.43 16.56 10.75
N PRO A 225 -6.70 17.53 11.34
CA PRO A 225 -7.09 18.93 11.25
C PRO A 225 -7.10 19.42 9.79
N ILE A 226 -8.12 20.21 9.43
CA ILE A 226 -8.23 20.80 8.10
C ILE A 226 -7.21 21.94 7.98
N ALA A 227 -6.31 21.83 7.01
CA ALA A 227 -5.39 22.92 6.69
C ALA A 227 -6.19 24.11 6.10
N SER A 228 -5.87 25.33 6.51
CA SER A 228 -6.59 26.55 6.07
C SER A 228 -6.82 26.67 4.55
N PRO A 229 -5.90 26.25 3.65
CA PRO A 229 -6.16 26.28 2.21
C PRO A 229 -7.27 25.34 1.72
N LEU A 230 -7.68 24.35 2.50
CA LEU A 230 -8.70 23.36 2.11
C LEU A 230 -10.13 23.85 2.34
N GLU A 231 -10.37 24.67 3.36
CA GLU A 231 -11.71 25.19 3.70
C GLU A 231 -12.43 25.83 2.49
N PRO A 232 -11.86 26.83 1.80
CA PRO A 232 -12.53 27.44 0.65
C PRO A 232 -12.72 26.46 -0.53
N LEU A 233 -11.90 25.41 -0.62
CA LEU A 233 -12.02 24.39 -1.67
C LEU A 233 -13.16 23.41 -1.36
N LEU A 234 -13.34 23.07 -0.08
CA LEU A 234 -14.46 22.27 0.40
C LEU A 234 -15.79 23.01 0.24
N ASP A 235 -15.77 24.34 0.37
CA ASP A 235 -16.93 25.20 0.10
C ASP A 235 -17.25 25.28 -1.39
N ALA A 236 -16.24 25.57 -2.22
CA ALA A 236 -16.42 25.68 -3.67
C ALA A 236 -16.86 24.36 -4.31
N TYR A 237 -16.36 23.22 -3.81
CA TYR A 237 -16.72 21.90 -4.33
C TYR A 237 -18.09 21.41 -3.83
N ARG A 238 -18.68 22.05 -2.81
CA ARG A 238 -19.84 21.55 -2.08
C ARG A 238 -20.95 21.13 -3.03
N ARG A 239 -21.47 19.93 -2.78
CA ARG A 239 -22.68 19.41 -3.40
C ARG A 239 -23.72 19.26 -2.31
N ASP A 240 -24.97 19.55 -2.62
CA ASP A 240 -26.07 19.30 -1.70
C ASP A 240 -26.24 17.79 -1.50
N GLY A 241 -26.08 17.31 -0.26
CA GLY A 241 -26.44 15.94 0.12
C GLY A 241 -25.53 15.25 1.13
N SER A 242 -25.98 14.07 1.56
CA SER A 242 -25.22 13.08 2.34
C SER A 242 -24.61 12.04 1.39
N GLY A 243 -23.42 11.52 1.70
CA GLY A 243 -22.80 10.41 0.97
C GLY A 243 -21.35 10.66 0.56
N PRO A 244 -20.83 9.92 -0.44
CA PRO A 244 -19.43 10.00 -0.87
C PRO A 244 -19.01 11.42 -1.22
N LEU A 245 -17.90 11.88 -0.65
CA LEU A 245 -17.30 13.17 -0.96
C LEU A 245 -17.00 13.25 -2.47
N PHE A 246 -16.37 12.21 -3.01
CA PHE A 246 -16.02 12.15 -4.43
C PHE A 246 -16.86 11.13 -5.20
N GLN A 247 -17.64 11.65 -6.16
CA GLN A 247 -18.51 10.87 -7.02
C GLN A 247 -18.08 10.94 -8.49
N SER A 248 -18.34 9.86 -9.20
CA SER A 248 -18.28 9.79 -10.66
C SER A 248 -19.45 10.56 -11.28
N GLU A 249 -19.40 10.79 -12.60
CA GLU A 249 -20.52 11.40 -13.35
C GLU A 249 -21.84 10.59 -13.22
N ARG A 250 -21.76 9.31 -12.85
CA ARG A 250 -22.91 8.43 -12.59
C ARG A 250 -23.40 8.47 -11.13
N GLY A 251 -22.91 9.41 -10.31
CA GLY A 251 -23.28 9.55 -8.89
C GLY A 251 -22.71 8.49 -7.94
N LYS A 252 -21.91 7.54 -8.44
CA LYS A 252 -21.28 6.50 -7.61
C LYS A 252 -19.93 6.96 -7.06
N ARG A 253 -19.55 6.49 -5.87
CA ARG A 253 -18.20 6.68 -5.29
C ARG A 253 -17.12 6.34 -6.32
N ILE A 254 -16.12 7.22 -6.47
CA ILE A 254 -14.99 6.97 -7.37
C ILE A 254 -14.12 5.81 -6.86
N SER A 255 -13.28 5.25 -7.72
CA SER A 255 -12.34 4.19 -7.32
C SER A 255 -10.95 4.75 -7.04
N VAL A 256 -10.10 4.00 -6.33
CA VAL A 256 -8.66 4.30 -6.19
C VAL A 256 -8.00 4.46 -7.56
N ARG A 257 -8.39 3.63 -8.54
CA ARG A 257 -7.87 3.68 -9.91
C ARG A 257 -8.25 5.00 -10.60
N THR A 258 -9.46 5.51 -10.34
CA THR A 258 -9.90 6.81 -10.85
C THR A 258 -8.99 7.92 -10.36
N VAL A 259 -8.74 8.00 -9.05
CA VAL A 259 -7.84 9.02 -8.48
C VAL A 259 -6.42 8.92 -9.05
N GLN A 260 -5.89 7.70 -9.15
CA GLN A 260 -4.56 7.46 -9.73
C GLN A 260 -4.48 7.88 -11.20
N HIS A 261 -5.52 7.60 -11.99
CA HIS A 261 -5.58 7.97 -13.39
C HIS A 261 -5.72 9.48 -13.58
N THR A 262 -6.60 10.14 -12.81
CA THR A 262 -6.76 11.60 -12.81
C THR A 262 -5.44 12.29 -12.47
N LEU A 263 -4.78 11.89 -11.37
CA LEU A 263 -3.48 12.44 -11.01
C LEU A 263 -2.45 12.20 -12.12
N LYS A 264 -2.37 10.98 -12.67
CA LYS A 264 -1.45 10.67 -13.77
C LYS A 264 -1.70 11.56 -14.99
N GLY A 265 -2.96 11.81 -15.36
CA GLY A 265 -3.33 12.69 -16.46
C GLY A 265 -2.82 14.12 -16.24
N HIS A 266 -3.02 14.69 -15.04
CA HIS A 266 -2.44 15.99 -14.71
C HIS A 266 -0.91 15.99 -14.76
N ILE A 267 -0.28 14.94 -14.24
CA ILE A 267 1.19 14.82 -14.27
C ILE A 267 1.71 14.78 -15.69
N ASP A 268 1.14 13.95 -16.55
CA ASP A 268 1.57 13.82 -17.94
C ASP A 268 1.37 15.12 -18.72
N ARG A 269 0.22 15.80 -18.52
CA ARG A 269 -0.05 17.13 -19.08
C ARG A 269 0.98 18.18 -18.65
N LEU A 270 1.40 18.15 -17.38
CA LEU A 270 2.22 19.20 -16.79
C LEU A 270 3.73 18.98 -16.92
N LYS A 271 4.19 17.80 -17.32
CA LYS A 271 5.63 17.49 -17.53
C LYS A 271 6.38 18.51 -18.40
N PRO A 272 5.83 19.03 -19.53
CA PRO A 272 6.52 20.03 -20.34
C PRO A 272 6.77 21.35 -19.60
N TYR A 273 5.95 21.68 -18.61
CA TYR A 273 6.00 22.93 -17.85
C TYR A 273 6.73 22.77 -16.52
N LEU A 274 6.74 21.55 -15.95
CA LEU A 274 7.35 21.20 -14.68
C LEU A 274 8.28 20.00 -14.85
N PRO A 275 9.53 20.20 -15.31
CA PRO A 275 10.45 19.10 -15.64
C PRO A 275 10.72 18.13 -14.49
N PHE A 276 10.62 18.59 -13.24
CA PHE A 276 10.79 17.74 -12.05
C PHE A 276 9.76 16.59 -12.00
N LEU A 277 8.60 16.71 -12.64
CA LEU A 277 7.57 15.67 -12.67
C LEU A 277 8.03 14.42 -13.43
N THR A 278 8.92 14.57 -14.42
CA THR A 278 9.45 13.46 -15.22
C THR A 278 10.25 12.48 -14.36
N HIS A 279 11.14 13.00 -13.52
CA HIS A 279 11.99 12.17 -12.67
C HIS A 279 11.29 11.74 -11.38
N LYS A 280 10.43 12.60 -10.83
CA LYS A 280 9.77 12.31 -9.55
C LYS A 280 8.59 11.37 -9.67
N GLN A 281 7.98 11.23 -10.86
CA GLN A 281 6.85 10.32 -11.13
C GLN A 281 5.80 10.35 -10.01
N VAL A 282 5.22 11.52 -9.74
CA VAL A 282 4.34 11.77 -8.59
C VAL A 282 3.13 10.82 -8.62
N THR A 283 2.82 10.24 -7.46
CA THR A 283 1.67 9.35 -7.22
C THR A 283 1.00 9.75 -5.91
N PRO A 284 -0.21 9.24 -5.55
CA PRO A 284 -0.83 9.60 -4.27
C PRO A 284 0.07 9.29 -3.07
N HIS A 285 0.84 8.21 -3.13
CA HIS A 285 1.80 7.87 -2.09
C HIS A 285 2.96 8.87 -1.98
N LYS A 286 3.43 9.43 -3.11
CA LYS A 286 4.45 10.48 -3.13
C LYS A 286 3.92 11.84 -2.69
N LEU A 287 2.64 12.12 -2.91
CA LEU A 287 1.99 13.30 -2.32
C LEU A 287 1.89 13.17 -0.80
N ARG A 288 1.62 11.97 -0.28
CA ARG A 288 1.74 11.67 1.15
C ARG A 288 3.16 11.83 1.68
N HIS A 289 4.18 11.38 0.95
CA HIS A 289 5.58 11.67 1.29
C HIS A 289 5.86 13.17 1.26
N THR A 290 5.30 13.90 0.30
CA THR A 290 5.42 15.36 0.19
C THR A 290 4.89 16.06 1.42
N PHE A 291 3.69 15.70 1.89
CA PHE A 291 3.14 16.19 3.14
C PHE A 291 4.10 15.94 4.33
N ALA A 292 4.52 14.69 4.50
CA ALA A 292 5.38 14.29 5.61
C ALA A 292 6.76 15.00 5.60
N SER A 293 7.40 15.05 4.43
CA SER A 293 8.69 15.73 4.24
C SER A 293 8.58 17.23 4.49
N ARG A 294 7.52 17.89 4.02
CA ARG A 294 7.30 19.33 4.25
C ARG A 294 7.11 19.62 5.74
N LEU A 295 6.33 18.83 6.47
CA LEU A 295 6.20 18.99 7.93
C LEU A 295 7.54 18.80 8.66
N ALA A 296 8.31 17.77 8.28
CA ALA A 296 9.64 17.55 8.86
C ALA A 296 10.59 18.72 8.57
N MET A 297 10.55 19.28 7.36
CA MET A 297 11.34 20.46 6.96
C MET A 297 10.91 21.76 7.66
N SER A 298 9.68 21.82 8.14
CA SER A 298 9.15 22.90 8.98
C SER A 298 9.45 22.69 10.47
N GLY A 299 10.16 21.61 10.83
CA GLY A 299 10.58 21.33 12.20
C GLY A 299 9.55 20.63 13.07
N ILE A 300 8.46 20.12 12.49
CA ILE A 300 7.48 19.32 13.23
C ILE A 300 8.11 17.99 13.65
N ASP A 301 7.87 17.58 14.89
CA ASP A 301 8.45 16.38 15.45
C ASP A 301 7.89 15.11 14.79
N VAL A 302 8.69 14.04 14.83
CA VAL A 302 8.40 12.76 14.17
C VAL A 302 7.14 12.09 14.73
N LEU A 303 6.84 12.28 16.02
CA LEU A 303 5.67 11.68 16.66
C LEU A 303 4.38 12.34 16.17
N THR A 304 4.35 13.67 16.09
CA THR A 304 3.23 14.42 15.50
C THR A 304 3.01 14.03 14.04
N ILE A 305 4.08 13.95 13.23
CA ILE A 305 3.97 13.48 11.83
C ILE A 305 3.43 12.04 11.77
N GLN A 306 3.88 11.16 12.65
CA GLN A 306 3.39 9.77 12.71
C GLN A 306 1.89 9.70 13.00
N GLN A 307 1.41 10.51 13.95
CA GLN A 307 0.00 10.58 14.33
C GLN A 307 -0.87 11.09 13.18
N LEU A 308 -0.49 12.20 12.53
CA LEU A 308 -1.19 12.75 11.37
C LEU A 308 -1.28 11.73 10.21
N LEU A 309 -0.18 11.03 9.95
CA LEU A 309 -0.12 10.00 8.92
C LEU A 309 -0.87 8.71 9.30
N GLY A 310 -1.04 8.40 10.59
CA GLY A 310 -1.58 7.13 11.05
C GLY A 310 -0.67 5.95 10.68
N HIS A 311 0.63 6.07 10.96
CA HIS A 311 1.59 4.97 10.81
C HIS A 311 1.60 4.07 12.05
N GLU A 312 1.41 2.77 11.84
CA GLU A 312 1.46 1.76 12.93
C GLU A 312 2.87 1.58 13.51
N SER A 313 3.91 1.94 12.75
CA SER A 313 5.30 1.83 13.19
C SER A 313 6.05 3.14 12.99
N VAL A 314 6.76 3.56 14.04
CA VAL A 314 7.68 4.70 14.06
C VAL A 314 8.75 4.57 12.96
N ALA A 315 9.18 3.35 12.64
CA ALA A 315 10.19 3.08 11.61
C ALA A 315 9.78 3.61 10.22
N THR A 316 8.47 3.65 9.93
CA THR A 316 7.95 4.20 8.66
C THR A 316 8.06 5.73 8.61
N THR A 317 8.07 6.39 9.77
CA THR A 317 8.18 7.86 9.88
C THR A 317 9.62 8.31 10.07
N GLN A 318 10.51 7.46 10.62
CA GLN A 318 11.95 7.75 10.78
C GLN A 318 12.64 8.14 9.47
N VAL A 319 12.15 7.64 8.34
CA VAL A 319 12.70 8.00 7.01
C VAL A 319 12.62 9.52 6.76
N TYR A 320 11.66 10.24 7.36
CA TYR A 320 11.55 11.69 7.22
C TYR A 320 12.35 12.48 8.26
N ALA A 321 12.73 11.87 9.38
CA ALA A 321 13.51 12.54 10.43
C ALA A 321 14.84 13.07 9.87
N HIS A 322 15.52 12.25 9.07
CA HIS A 322 16.78 12.60 8.42
C HIS A 322 16.66 13.75 7.41
N ILE A 323 15.46 14.04 6.89
CA ILE A 323 15.24 15.14 5.94
C ILE A 323 15.34 16.50 6.66
N GLY A 324 14.83 16.59 7.89
CA GLY A 324 14.97 17.80 8.71
C GLY A 324 16.43 18.07 9.08
N ASP A 325 17.21 17.03 9.36
CA ASP A 325 18.62 17.15 9.75
C ASP A 325 19.50 17.66 8.60
N GLU A 326 19.23 17.28 7.35
CA GLU A 326 19.98 17.79 6.20
C GLU A 326 19.78 19.30 6.01
N LYS A 327 18.55 19.81 6.23
CA LYS A 327 18.27 21.25 6.18
C LYS A 327 18.95 22.02 7.31
N LYS A 328 18.97 21.46 8.54
CA LYS A 328 19.72 22.04 9.67
C LYS A 328 21.21 22.12 9.34
N LYS A 329 21.76 21.07 8.73
CA LYS A 329 23.16 21.03 8.30
C LYS A 329 23.45 22.08 7.23
N GLN A 330 22.58 22.24 6.23
CA GLN A 330 22.71 23.29 5.22
C GLN A 330 22.61 24.71 5.81
N ALA A 331 21.70 24.94 6.75
CA ALA A 331 21.57 26.22 7.45
C ALA A 331 22.86 26.57 8.23
N MET A 332 23.49 25.59 8.88
CA MET A 332 24.77 25.78 9.58
C MET A 332 25.93 26.08 8.63
N ILE A 333 25.93 25.53 7.41
CA ILE A 333 26.97 25.79 6.39
C ILE A 333 26.80 27.19 5.77
N GLY A 334 25.56 27.69 5.70
CA GLY A 334 25.23 29.03 5.19
C GLY A 334 25.51 30.19 6.14
N LEU A 335 25.85 29.91 7.41
CA LEU A 335 26.39 30.90 8.34
C LEU A 335 27.85 31.17 7.95
N ARG A 336 28.07 32.06 6.98
CA ARG A 336 29.38 32.64 6.66
C ARG A 336 29.36 34.13 6.86
#